data_AF-A0A7S2ANQ2-F1
#
_entry.id   AF-A0A7S2ANQ2-F1
#
_cell.length_a   1.000
_cell.length_b   1.000
_cell.length_c   1.000
_cell.angle_alpha   90.00
_cell.angle_beta   90.00
_cell.angle_gamma   90.00
#
_symmetry.space_group_name_H-M   'P 1'
#
loop_
_entity.id
_entity.type
_entity.pdbx_description
1 polymer ?
#
loop_
_entity_poly.entity_id
_entity_poly.type
_entity_poly.pdbx_seq_one_letter_code
_entity_poly.pdbx_strand_id
1 'polypeptide(L)'
;AGKLLPLMFGAMDEDWYHDTRLAACDALESLVRASGRVWSENAKRATYPEITKRLDDANGGVRASAARLLLAFVEACCPNYDSTNVGYLVEGVLVHMDDADDAIAVTVCDALCVLAAHGGHSSIVVKAVSGAKERHRRVRLCEKVLQQAASA
;
A
#
# COMPACT_ATOMS: atom_id res chain seq x y z
N ALA A 1 19.54 -0.72 3.01
CA ALA A 1 18.56 -0.67 1.89
C ALA A 1 19.09 0.05 0.63
N GLY A 2 19.86 1.15 0.73
CA GLY A 2 20.10 2.06 -0.41
C GLY A 2 20.66 1.47 -1.72
N LYS A 3 21.46 0.40 -1.67
CA LYS A 3 21.95 -0.29 -2.89
C LYS A 3 21.04 -1.43 -3.38
N LEU A 4 20.18 -1.94 -2.50
CA LEU A 4 19.33 -3.10 -2.78
C LEU A 4 18.02 -2.69 -3.45
N LEU A 5 17.43 -1.56 -3.01
CA LEU A 5 16.12 -1.10 -3.53
C LEU A 5 16.08 -0.96 -5.06
N PRO A 6 17.07 -0.33 -5.73
CA PRO A 6 17.03 -0.24 -7.20
C PRO A 6 17.01 -1.60 -7.91
N LEU A 7 17.71 -2.62 -7.35
CA LEU A 7 17.70 -3.97 -7.91
C LEU A 7 16.34 -4.65 -7.70
N MET A 8 15.71 -4.43 -6.54
CA MET A 8 14.37 -4.96 -6.26
C MET A 8 13.33 -4.31 -7.16
N PHE A 9 13.41 -3.00 -7.38
CA PHE A 9 12.50 -2.29 -8.28
C PHE A 9 12.66 -2.77 -9.71
N GLY A 10 13.90 -2.95 -10.19
CA GLY A 10 14.14 -3.55 -11.51
C GLY A 10 13.56 -4.96 -11.66
N ALA A 11 13.63 -5.79 -10.60
CA ALA A 11 13.02 -7.12 -10.61
C ALA A 11 11.47 -7.07 -10.54
N MET A 12 10.91 -6.08 -9.83
CA MET A 12 9.48 -5.83 -9.82
C MET A 12 8.99 -5.35 -11.19
N ASP A 13 9.79 -4.60 -11.95
CA ASP A 13 9.45 -4.05 -13.28
C ASP A 13 9.75 -5.01 -14.45
N GLU A 14 10.04 -6.30 -14.18
CA GLU A 14 10.33 -7.26 -15.24
C GLU A 14 9.10 -7.50 -16.15
N ASP A 15 9.27 -7.44 -17.47
CA ASP A 15 8.19 -7.42 -18.45
C ASP A 15 7.47 -8.78 -18.68
N TRP A 16 8.20 -9.88 -18.66
CA TRP A 16 7.75 -11.17 -19.20
C TRP A 16 7.34 -12.19 -18.13
N TYR A 17 8.05 -12.22 -17.01
CA TYR A 17 7.97 -13.27 -16.00
C TYR A 17 7.31 -12.73 -14.74
N HIS A 18 5.99 -12.96 -14.64
CA HIS A 18 5.23 -12.59 -13.45
C HIS A 18 5.77 -13.25 -12.16
N ASP A 19 6.36 -14.45 -12.25
CA ASP A 19 7.02 -15.11 -11.10
C ASP A 19 8.19 -14.28 -10.55
N THR A 20 8.95 -13.60 -11.42
CA THR A 20 10.03 -12.70 -11.00
C THR A 20 9.47 -11.49 -10.27
N ARG A 21 8.42 -10.86 -10.81
CA ARG A 21 7.77 -9.71 -10.16
C ARG A 21 7.15 -10.09 -8.82
N LEU A 22 6.50 -11.25 -8.76
CA LEU A 22 5.91 -11.81 -7.55
C LEU A 22 6.99 -12.05 -6.49
N ALA A 23 8.05 -12.78 -6.84
CA ALA A 23 9.15 -13.05 -5.92
C ALA A 23 9.83 -11.77 -5.44
N ALA A 24 9.95 -10.76 -6.30
CA ALA A 24 10.50 -9.45 -5.94
C ALA A 24 9.59 -8.70 -4.94
N CYS A 25 8.27 -8.74 -5.12
CA CYS A 25 7.30 -8.17 -4.18
C CYS A 25 7.37 -8.88 -2.82
N ASP A 26 7.39 -10.21 -2.78
CA ASP A 26 7.47 -11.00 -1.53
C ASP A 26 8.82 -10.78 -0.82
N ALA A 27 9.92 -10.67 -1.56
CA ALA A 27 11.23 -10.34 -1.00
C ALA A 27 11.24 -8.92 -0.41
N LEU A 28 10.62 -7.96 -1.09
CA LEU A 28 10.53 -6.58 -0.59
C LEU A 28 9.64 -6.50 0.64
N GLU A 29 8.55 -7.26 0.69
CA GLU A 29 7.70 -7.38 1.87
C GLU A 29 8.53 -7.83 3.07
N SER A 30 9.31 -8.89 2.89
CA SER A 30 10.19 -9.43 3.93
C SER A 30 11.20 -8.38 4.41
N LEU A 31 11.80 -7.62 3.48
CA LEU A 31 12.76 -6.56 3.81
C LEU A 31 12.11 -5.39 4.58
N VAL A 32 10.90 -4.99 4.17
CA VAL A 32 10.09 -3.97 4.83
C VAL A 32 9.73 -4.41 6.24
N ARG A 33 9.26 -5.64 6.43
CA ARG A 33 8.94 -6.17 7.78
C ARG A 33 10.18 -6.21 8.67
N ALA A 34 11.33 -6.59 8.11
CA ALA A 34 12.57 -6.70 8.87
C ALA A 34 13.19 -5.35 9.23
N SER A 35 13.04 -4.32 8.40
CA SER A 35 13.84 -3.10 8.53
C SER A 35 13.15 -1.77 8.19
N GLY A 36 11.89 -1.78 7.74
CA GLY A 36 11.17 -0.61 7.23
C GLY A 36 11.11 0.56 8.23
N ARG A 37 11.03 0.26 9.53
CA ARG A 37 11.00 1.26 10.61
C ARG A 37 12.24 2.16 10.66
N VAL A 38 13.40 1.68 10.18
CA VAL A 38 14.67 2.44 10.18
C VAL A 38 15.04 2.96 8.80
N TRP A 39 14.16 2.83 7.80
CA TRP A 39 14.41 3.37 6.47
C TRP A 39 14.37 4.89 6.47
N SER A 40 15.20 5.49 5.62
CA SER A 40 15.16 6.93 5.40
C SER A 40 13.90 7.35 4.63
N GLU A 41 13.49 8.60 4.78
CA GLU A 41 12.36 9.18 4.05
C GLU A 41 12.50 9.05 2.53
N ASN A 42 13.73 9.19 2.01
CA ASN A 42 14.01 8.99 0.59
C ASN A 42 13.77 7.55 0.15
N ALA A 43 14.12 6.55 0.97
CA ALA A 43 13.87 5.15 0.66
C ALA A 43 12.37 4.86 0.66
N LYS A 44 11.63 5.36 1.66
CA LYS A 44 10.16 5.25 1.73
C LYS A 44 9.50 5.89 0.50
N ARG A 45 9.92 7.12 0.15
CA ARG A 45 9.39 7.87 -1.01
C ARG A 45 9.68 7.21 -2.35
N ALA A 46 10.82 6.54 -2.48
CA ALA A 46 11.13 5.76 -3.67
C ALA A 46 10.36 4.43 -3.74
N THR A 47 9.88 3.91 -2.61
CA THR A 47 9.28 2.56 -2.55
C THR A 47 7.79 2.57 -2.84
N TYR A 48 7.02 3.49 -2.25
CA TYR A 48 5.56 3.44 -2.37
C TYR A 48 5.05 3.52 -3.83
N PRO A 49 5.67 4.29 -4.77
CA PRO A 49 5.22 4.28 -6.16
C PRO A 49 5.39 2.92 -6.83
N GLU A 50 6.45 2.18 -6.49
CA GLU A 50 6.73 0.85 -7.02
C GLU A 50 5.71 -0.18 -6.52
N ILE A 51 5.24 -0.03 -5.28
CA ILE A 51 4.14 -0.84 -4.73
C ILE A 51 2.85 -0.55 -5.50
N THR A 52 2.50 0.73 -5.68
CA THR A 52 1.28 1.13 -6.40
C THR A 52 1.27 0.58 -7.83
N LYS A 53 2.38 0.67 -8.58
CA LYS A 53 2.48 0.08 -9.93
C LYS A 53 2.17 -1.41 -9.97
N ARG A 54 2.48 -2.16 -8.90
CA ARG A 54 2.24 -3.62 -8.84
C ARG A 54 0.82 -3.96 -8.40
N LEU A 55 0.08 -3.02 -7.81
CA LEU A 55 -1.36 -3.16 -7.63
C LEU A 55 -2.13 -3.01 -8.96
N ASP A 56 -1.51 -2.46 -10.01
CA ASP A 56 -2.05 -2.39 -11.37
C ASP A 56 -1.62 -3.58 -12.27
N ASP A 57 -0.94 -4.59 -11.71
CA ASP A 57 -0.42 -5.71 -12.50
C ASP A 57 -1.55 -6.53 -13.14
N ALA A 58 -1.35 -6.98 -14.38
CA ALA A 58 -2.29 -7.86 -15.07
C ALA A 58 -2.44 -9.22 -14.35
N ASN A 59 -1.39 -9.69 -13.67
CA ASN A 59 -1.40 -10.94 -12.93
C ASN A 59 -1.94 -10.75 -11.50
N GLY A 60 -3.00 -11.49 -11.15
CA GLY A 60 -3.62 -11.42 -9.82
C GLY A 60 -2.70 -11.86 -8.67
N GLY A 61 -1.78 -12.80 -8.90
CA GLY A 61 -0.79 -13.21 -7.90
C GLY A 61 0.20 -12.10 -7.56
N VAL A 62 0.63 -11.33 -8.57
CA VAL A 62 1.49 -10.15 -8.36
C VAL A 62 0.72 -9.07 -7.59
N ARG A 63 -0.53 -8.77 -7.97
CA ARG A 63 -1.37 -7.82 -7.23
C ARG A 63 -1.59 -8.24 -5.77
N ALA A 64 -1.80 -9.53 -5.51
CA ALA A 64 -1.95 -10.06 -4.17
C ALA A 64 -0.67 -9.90 -3.33
N SER A 65 0.50 -10.16 -3.92
CA SER A 65 1.79 -9.89 -3.27
C SER A 65 2.01 -8.40 -3.01
N ALA A 66 1.69 -7.53 -3.98
CA ALA A 66 1.77 -6.09 -3.84
C ALA A 66 0.85 -5.55 -2.73
N ALA A 67 -0.35 -6.10 -2.56
CA ALA A 67 -1.26 -5.71 -1.49
C ALA A 67 -0.72 -6.09 -0.10
N ARG A 68 -0.11 -7.27 0.06
CA ARG A 68 0.55 -7.66 1.32
C ARG A 68 1.77 -6.78 1.61
N LEU A 69 2.56 -6.48 0.58
CA LEU A 69 3.67 -5.55 0.66
C LEU A 69 3.21 -4.13 1.05
N LEU A 70 2.10 -3.64 0.50
CA LEU A 70 1.50 -2.36 0.90
C LEU A 70 1.16 -2.37 2.40
N LEU A 71 0.50 -3.42 2.88
CA LEU A 71 0.16 -3.56 4.29
C LEU A 71 1.42 -3.54 5.17
N ALA A 72 2.44 -4.34 4.81
CA ALA A 72 3.72 -4.33 5.52
C ALA A 72 4.39 -2.95 5.51
N PHE A 73 4.30 -2.24 4.39
CA PHE A 73 4.88 -0.90 4.23
C PHE A 73 4.19 0.11 5.14
N VAL A 74 2.86 0.13 5.20
CA VAL A 74 2.17 1.07 6.09
C VAL A 74 2.40 0.75 7.56
N GLU A 75 2.45 -0.54 7.94
CA GLU A 75 2.72 -0.97 9.32
C GLU A 75 4.13 -0.58 9.80
N ALA A 76 5.13 -0.71 8.92
CA ALA A 76 6.54 -0.52 9.28
C ALA A 76 7.04 0.92 9.02
N CYS A 77 6.65 1.53 7.90
CA CYS A 77 7.26 2.76 7.40
C CYS A 77 6.42 4.01 7.71
N CYS A 78 5.09 3.87 7.75
CA CYS A 78 4.19 5.01 7.80
C CYS A 78 3.95 5.69 9.15
N PRO A 79 4.15 5.08 10.36
CA PRO A 79 3.82 5.77 11.62
C PRO A 79 4.49 7.14 11.83
N ASN A 80 5.68 7.34 11.24
CA ASN A 80 6.43 8.61 11.28
C ASN A 80 6.60 9.24 9.89
N TYR A 81 5.80 8.85 8.90
CA TYR A 81 5.93 9.31 7.53
C TYR A 81 5.19 10.62 7.32
N ASP A 82 5.73 11.50 6.48
CA ASP A 82 5.14 12.83 6.31
C ASP A 82 3.77 12.77 5.64
N SER A 83 2.91 13.70 6.03
CA SER A 83 1.52 13.80 5.57
C SER A 83 1.39 13.94 4.06
N THR A 84 2.35 14.58 3.39
CA THR A 84 2.29 14.79 1.92
C THR A 84 2.45 13.46 1.20
N ASN A 85 3.48 12.68 1.53
CA ASN A 85 3.69 11.36 0.92
C ASN A 85 2.59 10.37 1.31
N VAL A 86 2.05 10.44 2.53
CA VAL A 86 0.87 9.65 2.90
C VAL A 86 -0.34 10.01 2.05
N GLY A 87 -0.55 11.30 1.75
CA GLY A 87 -1.60 11.75 0.84
C GLY A 87 -1.49 11.11 -0.54
N TYR A 88 -0.30 11.15 -1.15
CA TYR A 88 -0.06 10.52 -2.45
C TYR A 88 -0.23 8.99 -2.41
N LEU A 89 0.23 8.35 -1.33
CA LEU A 89 0.04 6.91 -1.15
C LEU A 89 -1.46 6.57 -1.11
N VAL A 90 -2.23 7.25 -0.26
CA VAL A 90 -3.67 7.01 -0.11
C VAL A 90 -4.40 7.22 -1.43
N GLU A 91 -4.13 8.30 -2.15
CA GLU A 91 -4.74 8.57 -3.46
C GLU A 91 -4.45 7.45 -4.46
N GLY A 92 -3.20 6.98 -4.51
CA GLY A 92 -2.79 5.92 -5.43
C GLY A 92 -3.38 4.54 -5.10
N VAL A 93 -3.59 4.21 -3.82
CA VAL A 93 -4.01 2.85 -3.44
C VAL A 93 -5.51 2.68 -3.25
N LEU A 94 -6.25 3.77 -3.03
CA LEU A 94 -7.67 3.76 -2.66
C LEU A 94 -8.53 2.97 -3.64
N VAL A 95 -8.28 3.15 -4.95
CA VAL A 95 -9.03 2.48 -6.03
C VAL A 95 -8.96 0.96 -5.93
N HIS A 96 -7.90 0.39 -5.36
CA HIS A 96 -7.72 -1.07 -5.28
C HIS A 96 -8.57 -1.73 -4.17
N MET A 97 -9.28 -0.96 -3.32
CA MET A 97 -10.39 -1.53 -2.54
C MET A 97 -11.54 -2.06 -3.42
N ASP A 98 -11.54 -1.70 -4.71
CA ASP A 98 -12.44 -2.21 -5.74
C ASP A 98 -11.81 -3.26 -6.66
N ASP A 99 -10.65 -3.85 -6.32
CA ASP A 99 -10.03 -4.94 -7.11
C ASP A 99 -11.04 -6.08 -7.33
N ALA A 100 -11.03 -6.76 -8.48
CA ALA A 100 -11.96 -7.87 -8.71
C ALA A 100 -11.80 -9.03 -7.70
N ASP A 101 -10.61 -9.21 -7.14
CA ASP A 101 -10.31 -10.18 -6.09
C ASP A 101 -10.64 -9.60 -4.70
N ASP A 102 -11.53 -10.28 -3.96
CA ASP A 102 -11.95 -9.85 -2.62
C ASP A 102 -10.79 -9.85 -1.61
N ALA A 103 -9.84 -10.78 -1.71
CA ALA A 103 -8.71 -10.84 -0.77
C ALA A 103 -7.76 -9.66 -0.97
N ILE A 104 -7.52 -9.25 -2.23
CA ILE A 104 -6.74 -8.05 -2.54
C ILE A 104 -7.43 -6.82 -1.98
N ALA A 105 -8.72 -6.65 -2.29
CA ALA A 105 -9.50 -5.51 -1.83
C ALA A 105 -9.56 -5.38 -0.30
N VAL A 106 -9.73 -6.50 0.41
CA VAL A 106 -9.70 -6.53 1.88
C VAL A 106 -8.31 -6.16 2.40
N THR A 107 -7.23 -6.66 1.79
CA THR A 107 -5.86 -6.33 2.22
C THR A 107 -5.54 -4.85 2.04
N VAL A 108 -5.99 -4.23 0.93
CA VAL A 108 -5.84 -2.78 0.70
C VAL A 108 -6.67 -2.00 1.73
N CYS A 109 -7.89 -2.45 2.03
CA CYS A 109 -8.71 -1.87 3.08
C CYS A 109 -8.01 -1.93 4.45
N ASP A 110 -7.37 -3.05 4.79
CA ASP A 110 -6.64 -3.20 6.05
C ASP A 110 -5.43 -2.25 6.12
N ALA A 111 -4.72 -2.05 5.01
CA ALA A 111 -3.64 -1.05 4.95
C ALA A 111 -4.14 0.38 5.21
N LEU A 112 -5.29 0.75 4.62
CA LEU A 112 -5.91 2.05 4.88
C LEU A 112 -6.45 2.19 6.31
N CYS A 113 -6.94 1.09 6.92
CA CYS A 113 -7.29 1.06 8.34
C CYS A 113 -6.08 1.30 9.24
N VAL A 114 -4.91 0.75 8.92
CA VAL A 114 -3.66 1.01 9.66
C VAL A 114 -3.30 2.50 9.59
N LEU A 115 -3.35 3.11 8.41
CA LEU A 115 -3.12 4.55 8.26
C LEU A 115 -4.16 5.39 9.01
N ALA A 116 -5.44 5.01 8.94
CA ALA A 116 -6.52 5.69 9.66
C ALA A 116 -6.34 5.66 11.18
N ALA A 117 -5.76 4.58 11.72
CA ALA A 117 -5.49 4.43 13.14
C ALA A 117 -4.34 5.31 13.65
N HIS A 118 -3.54 5.90 12.76
CA HIS A 118 -2.50 6.84 13.13
C HIS A 118 -3.03 8.27 13.11
N GLY A 119 -3.11 8.92 14.28
CA GLY A 119 -3.70 10.25 14.43
C GLY A 119 -3.15 11.33 13.50
N GLY A 120 -1.87 11.26 13.11
CA GLY A 120 -1.25 12.17 12.14
C GLY A 120 -1.68 11.97 10.68
N HIS A 121 -2.35 10.86 10.37
CA HIS A 121 -2.75 10.47 9.02
C HIS A 121 -4.27 10.30 8.89
N SER A 122 -4.99 10.12 10.00
CA SER A 122 -6.44 9.88 10.03
C SER A 122 -7.24 10.88 9.18
N SER A 123 -6.98 12.18 9.30
CA SER A 123 -7.69 13.22 8.55
C SER A 123 -7.49 13.12 7.03
N ILE A 124 -6.31 12.67 6.58
CA ILE A 124 -5.97 12.45 5.17
C ILE A 124 -6.78 11.26 4.64
N VAL A 125 -6.78 10.16 5.37
CA VAL A 125 -7.51 8.95 5.00
C VAL A 125 -9.02 9.21 4.98
N VAL A 126 -9.57 9.85 6.02
CA VAL A 126 -11.00 10.19 6.11
C VAL A 126 -11.43 11.05 4.93
N LYS A 127 -10.67 12.10 4.60
CA LYS A 127 -10.98 12.98 3.46
C LYS A 127 -11.01 12.20 2.14
N ALA A 128 -9.99 11.37 1.88
CA ALA A 128 -9.89 10.60 0.64
C ALA A 128 -11.01 9.55 0.52
N VAL A 129 -11.20 8.74 1.56
CA VAL A 129 -12.20 7.66 1.57
C VAL A 129 -13.63 8.22 1.47
N SER A 130 -13.93 9.31 2.20
CA SER A 130 -15.25 9.94 2.13
C SER A 130 -15.55 10.49 0.73
N GLY A 131 -14.56 11.09 0.08
CA GLY A 131 -14.70 11.63 -1.28
C GLY A 131 -14.87 10.56 -2.37
N ALA A 132 -14.38 9.34 -2.13
CA ALA A 132 -14.49 8.24 -3.09
C ALA A 132 -15.65 7.28 -2.79
N LYS A 133 -16.16 7.23 -1.55
CA LYS A 133 -17.14 6.23 -1.06
C LYS A 133 -18.29 5.97 -2.03
N GLU A 134 -18.91 7.01 -2.57
CA GLU A 134 -20.08 6.89 -3.47
C GLU A 134 -19.74 6.25 -4.83
N ARG A 135 -18.46 6.25 -5.23
CA ARG A 135 -17.99 5.68 -6.49
C ARG A 135 -17.48 4.24 -6.33
N HIS A 136 -17.22 3.81 -5.10
CA HIS A 136 -16.75 2.46 -4.82
C HIS A 136 -17.89 1.44 -4.91
N ARG A 137 -17.63 0.34 -5.60
CA ARG A 137 -18.52 -0.83 -5.63
C ARG A 137 -18.65 -1.46 -4.26
N ARG A 138 -17.56 -1.47 -3.47
CA ARG A 138 -17.52 -2.06 -2.12
C ARG A 138 -17.63 -1.01 -1.02
N VAL A 139 -18.77 -0.30 -0.97
CA VAL A 139 -19.05 0.75 0.05
C VAL A 139 -18.74 0.29 1.49
N ARG A 140 -18.99 -0.99 1.82
CA ARG A 140 -18.69 -1.60 3.13
C ARG A 140 -17.22 -1.50 3.55
N LEU A 141 -16.28 -1.53 2.60
CA LEU A 141 -14.84 -1.41 2.89
C LEU A 141 -14.48 0.05 3.22
N CYS A 142 -15.04 1.01 2.48
CA CYS A 142 -14.91 2.42 2.82
C CYS A 142 -15.46 2.71 4.23
N GLU A 143 -16.62 2.15 4.58
CA GLU A 143 -17.21 2.29 5.91
C GLU A 143 -16.33 1.71 7.02
N LYS A 144 -15.72 0.55 6.78
CA LYS A 144 -14.76 -0.05 7.71
C LYS A 144 -13.58 0.89 7.98
N VAL A 145 -13.00 1.51 6.95
CA VAL A 145 -11.88 2.47 7.13
C VAL A 145 -12.33 3.70 7.91
N LEU A 146 -13.50 4.26 7.58
CA LEU A 146 -14.04 5.43 8.28
C LEU A 146 -14.37 5.14 9.75
N GLN A 147 -14.88 3.95 10.06
CA GLN A 147 -15.14 3.52 11.44
C GLN A 147 -13.84 3.33 12.22
N GLN A 148 -12.80 2.79 11.59
CA GLN A 148 -11.47 2.68 12.19
C GLN A 148 -10.90 4.07 12.54
N ALA A 149 -11.01 5.03 11.63
CA ALA A 149 -10.55 6.41 11.85
C ALA A 149 -11.25 7.11 13.02
N ALA A 150 -12.53 6.80 13.27
CA ALA A 150 -13.29 7.36 14.38
C ALA A 150 -12.95 6.74 15.75
N SER A 151 -12.28 5.59 15.76
CA SER A 151 -11.92 4.85 16.98
C SER A 151 -10.47 5.09 17.44
N ALA A 152 -9.72 5.91 16.70
CA ALA A 152 -8.30 6.20 16.89
C ALA A 152 -8.08 7.57 17.53
#